data_AF-G1UQF0-F1
#
_entry.id   AF-G1UQF0-F1
#
_cell.length_a   1.000
_cell.length_b   1.000
_cell.length_c   1.000
_cell.angle_alpha   90.00
_cell.angle_beta   90.00
_cell.angle_gamma   90.00
#
_symmetry.space_group_name_H-M   'P 1'
#
loop_
_entity.id
_entity.type
_entity.pdbx_description
1 polymer ?
#
loop_
_entity_poly.entity_id
_entity_poly.type
_entity_poly.pdbx_seq_one_letter_code
_entity_poly.pdbx_strand_id
1 'polypeptide(L)'
;MCSDAGAVISVDGISKFFEIYPKPSYRLWQMIFRGRRRFYEPFWALRDISFTVGRGECVGVIGRNGAGKSTLLQIITGTLAASSGCIDVKGRVAALLELGSGFNPEFTGRENVYLNASILGLTREETDSRYDDIVAFADIGDFIDQPVKSYSSGMVVRLAFAVVAHVDADVLVIDEALSVGDAFFTQKCMRFLRRFIAERTALFVSHDTAAVNSLCNRAILMEHGRIKQMGSPKDVTETYLKDMYEAHQGSSAPVAEASETAPEEEDAEDRERACTPENFRDMRADLINASNLRNDIQVFAFNERSADFGKKGVTITGAALLDGRGRPLYWVVGGEPVSLQITVRAHKDVFSPIIGFFLKNRLGQHIFGDNTFLAYREKPVLLRRGQSARALFSFVMPILETGDYSFSIAVAEGTQVEHIQHDWKHDALVLKSVTTSCHTGMVGIPMQCISLNVI
;
A
#
# COMPACT_ATOMS: atom_id res chain seq x y z
N MET A 1 14.06 -29.84 19.96
CA MET A 1 14.99 -28.72 20.25
C MET A 1 14.85 -27.75 19.10
N CYS A 2 13.97 -26.76 19.21
CA CYS A 2 13.83 -25.68 18.24
C CYS A 2 14.06 -24.37 18.97
N SER A 3 15.33 -23.97 19.07
CA SER A 3 15.66 -22.62 19.52
C SER A 3 16.88 -22.18 18.75
N ASP A 4 16.65 -21.57 17.59
CA ASP A 4 17.59 -20.58 17.07
C ASP A 4 17.77 -19.53 18.15
N ALA A 5 19.00 -19.36 18.64
CA ALA A 5 19.31 -18.62 19.87
C ALA A 5 18.94 -17.12 19.83
N GLY A 6 18.49 -16.59 18.70
CA GLY A 6 18.08 -15.19 18.50
C GLY A 6 16.61 -14.95 18.11
N ALA A 7 15.79 -16.00 17.97
CA ALA A 7 14.39 -15.84 17.57
C ALA A 7 13.49 -15.44 18.76
N VAL A 8 12.68 -14.39 18.55
CA VAL A 8 11.64 -13.88 19.47
C VAL A 8 10.29 -14.53 19.20
N ILE A 9 9.97 -14.77 17.92
CA ILE A 9 8.81 -15.55 17.50
C ILE A 9 9.33 -16.73 16.69
N SER A 10 8.93 -17.95 17.04
CA SER A 10 9.22 -19.16 16.28
C SER A 10 7.92 -19.90 16.00
N VAL A 11 7.59 -20.02 14.71
CA VAL A 11 6.42 -20.74 14.20
C VAL A 11 6.93 -21.95 13.44
N ASP A 12 6.51 -23.15 13.84
CA ASP A 12 6.95 -24.41 13.23
C ASP A 12 5.77 -25.33 12.90
N GLY A 13 5.51 -25.53 11.60
CA GLY A 13 4.51 -26.45 11.06
C GLY A 13 3.08 -26.12 11.46
N ILE A 14 2.79 -24.83 11.73
CA ILE A 14 1.48 -24.43 12.25
C ILE A 14 0.41 -24.65 11.19
N SER A 15 -0.61 -25.42 11.58
CA SER A 15 -1.81 -25.61 10.77
C SER A 15 -3.06 -25.38 11.59
N LYS A 16 -4.08 -24.82 10.95
CA LYS A 16 -5.38 -24.55 11.55
C LYS A 16 -6.49 -24.92 10.59
N PHE A 17 -7.36 -25.80 11.03
CA PHE A 17 -8.61 -26.08 10.35
C PHE A 17 -9.81 -25.81 11.26
N PHE A 18 -10.93 -25.49 10.64
CA PHE A 18 -12.24 -25.34 11.25
C PHE A 18 -13.18 -26.42 10.72
N GLU A 19 -13.98 -26.99 11.60
CA GLU A 19 -14.98 -27.99 11.23
C GLU A 19 -16.26 -27.27 10.80
N ILE A 20 -16.56 -27.29 9.50
CA ILE A 20 -17.80 -26.70 8.97
C ILE A 20 -18.87 -27.79 8.95
N TYR A 21 -19.92 -27.58 9.74
CA TYR A 21 -21.07 -28.48 9.81
C TYR A 21 -22.22 -27.94 8.95
N PRO A 22 -22.76 -28.70 7.98
CA PRO A 22 -23.90 -28.28 7.16
C PRO A 22 -25.17 -28.02 7.98
N LYS A 23 -25.32 -28.72 9.13
CA LYS A 23 -26.45 -28.57 10.06
C LYS A 23 -25.94 -28.61 11.51
N PRO A 24 -26.49 -27.81 12.43
CA PRO A 24 -26.10 -27.86 13.85
C PRO A 24 -26.22 -29.26 14.48
N SER A 25 -27.21 -30.05 14.05
CA SER A 25 -27.41 -31.43 14.52
C SER A 25 -26.25 -32.37 14.15
N TYR A 26 -25.46 -32.06 13.12
CA TYR A 26 -24.32 -32.89 12.71
C TYR A 26 -23.16 -32.80 13.69
N ARG A 27 -23.06 -31.71 14.45
CA ARG A 27 -22.11 -31.59 15.57
C ARG A 27 -22.42 -32.59 16.68
N LEU A 28 -23.71 -32.81 16.98
CA LEU A 28 -24.14 -33.82 17.93
C LEU A 28 -23.83 -35.24 17.42
N TRP A 29 -24.13 -35.52 16.14
CA TRP A 29 -23.79 -36.80 15.53
C TRP A 29 -22.28 -37.07 15.51
N GLN A 30 -21.45 -36.06 15.24
CA GLN A 30 -19.99 -36.17 15.30
C GLN A 30 -19.51 -36.61 16.69
N MET A 31 -20.11 -36.05 17.75
CA MET A 31 -19.79 -36.42 19.15
C MET A 31 -20.23 -37.86 19.48
N ILE A 32 -21.44 -38.24 19.07
CA ILE A 32 -22.02 -39.58 19.31
C ILE A 32 -21.23 -40.67 18.58
N PHE A 33 -20.89 -40.44 17.31
CA PHE A 33 -20.15 -41.42 16.49
C PHE A 33 -18.64 -41.41 16.74
N ARG A 34 -18.14 -40.63 17.73
CA ARG A 34 -16.74 -40.60 18.21
C ARG A 34 -15.70 -40.64 17.08
N GLY A 35 -15.93 -39.87 16.01
CA GLY A 35 -15.00 -39.78 14.88
C GLY A 35 -14.97 -40.97 13.91
N ARG A 36 -15.82 -42.00 14.09
CA ARG A 36 -15.92 -43.13 13.14
C ARG A 36 -16.50 -42.73 11.77
N ARG A 37 -17.24 -41.62 11.73
CA ARG A 37 -17.71 -40.95 10.52
C ARG A 37 -17.44 -39.46 10.65
N ARG A 38 -17.08 -38.82 9.55
CA ARG A 38 -16.91 -37.36 9.47
C ARG A 38 -18.22 -36.75 9.01
N PHE A 39 -18.79 -35.90 9.86
CA PHE A 39 -20.01 -35.14 9.60
C PHE A 39 -19.73 -33.65 9.35
N TYR A 40 -18.46 -33.28 9.18
CA TYR A 40 -18.00 -31.93 8.88
C TYR A 40 -17.11 -31.92 7.64
N GLU A 41 -17.04 -30.76 6.99
CA GLU A 41 -16.05 -30.45 5.98
C GLU A 41 -14.92 -29.61 6.60
N PRO A 42 -13.65 -30.05 6.50
CA PRO A 42 -12.54 -29.30 7.08
C PRO A 42 -12.21 -28.09 6.21
N PHE A 43 -12.44 -26.89 6.74
CA PHE A 43 -11.95 -25.66 6.16
C PHE A 43 -10.58 -25.33 6.72
N TRP A 44 -9.57 -25.27 5.86
CA TRP A 44 -8.20 -25.01 6.29
C TRP A 44 -7.88 -23.53 6.15
N ALA A 45 -7.74 -22.86 7.29
CA ALA A 45 -7.33 -21.46 7.34
C ALA A 45 -5.81 -21.30 7.25
N LEU A 46 -5.05 -22.25 7.82
CA LEU A 46 -3.59 -22.29 7.76
C LEU A 46 -3.12 -23.73 7.54
N ARG A 47 -2.06 -23.90 6.74
CA ARG A 47 -1.43 -25.18 6.43
C ARG A 47 0.08 -25.02 6.40
N ASP A 48 0.74 -25.72 7.31
CA ASP A 48 2.19 -25.90 7.33
C ASP A 48 2.97 -24.58 7.25
N ILE A 49 2.63 -23.65 8.14
CA ILE A 49 3.28 -22.34 8.24
C ILE A 49 4.51 -22.47 9.15
N SER A 50 5.69 -22.15 8.61
CA SER A 50 6.94 -22.09 9.38
C SER A 50 7.73 -20.83 9.07
N PHE A 51 8.07 -20.06 10.11
CA PHE A 51 8.97 -18.92 10.02
C PHE A 51 9.46 -18.50 11.41
N THR A 52 10.56 -17.76 11.45
CA THR A 52 11.12 -17.18 12.67
C THR A 52 11.21 -15.67 12.54
N VAL A 53 11.09 -14.93 13.64
CA VAL A 53 11.28 -13.48 13.71
C VAL A 53 12.36 -13.16 14.74
N GLY A 54 13.37 -12.40 14.33
CA GLY A 54 14.49 -11.98 15.18
C GLY A 54 14.13 -10.83 16.12
N ARG A 55 15.01 -10.59 17.10
CA ARG A 55 14.91 -9.42 17.98
C ARG A 55 15.19 -8.13 17.20
N GLY A 56 14.33 -7.12 17.36
CA GLY A 56 14.45 -5.83 16.64
C GLY A 56 14.09 -5.91 15.15
N GLU A 57 13.51 -7.03 14.71
CA GLU A 57 13.04 -7.20 13.34
C GLU A 57 11.57 -6.78 13.23
N CYS A 58 11.23 -6.01 12.19
CA CYS A 58 9.86 -5.81 11.77
C CYS A 58 9.55 -6.68 10.54
N VAL A 59 8.59 -7.59 10.68
CA VAL A 59 8.18 -8.51 9.62
C VAL A 59 6.79 -8.16 9.13
N GLY A 60 6.67 -7.88 7.83
CA GLY A 60 5.40 -7.62 7.16
C GLY A 60 4.70 -8.92 6.77
N VAL A 61 3.40 -9.05 7.05
CA VAL A 61 2.56 -10.15 6.55
C VAL A 61 1.51 -9.58 5.60
N ILE A 62 1.62 -9.98 4.34
CA ILE A 62 0.86 -9.44 3.21
C ILE A 62 0.15 -10.58 2.49
N GLY A 63 -1.03 -10.32 1.93
CA GLY A 63 -1.82 -11.33 1.23
C GLY A 63 -3.27 -10.90 1.10
N ARG A 64 -4.03 -11.60 0.23
CA ARG A 64 -5.43 -11.29 -0.04
C ARG A 64 -6.33 -11.51 1.19
N ASN A 65 -7.55 -10.99 1.12
CA ASN A 65 -8.59 -11.33 2.09
C ASN A 65 -8.86 -12.84 2.05
N GLY A 66 -8.97 -13.46 3.22
CA GLY A 66 -9.09 -14.92 3.33
C GLY A 66 -7.78 -15.71 3.18
N ALA A 67 -6.62 -15.05 3.07
CA ALA A 67 -5.32 -15.75 3.00
C ALA A 67 -4.87 -16.40 4.32
N GLY A 68 -5.56 -16.12 5.44
CA GLY A 68 -5.24 -16.66 6.78
C GLY A 68 -4.46 -15.72 7.71
N LYS A 69 -4.21 -14.47 7.31
CA LYS A 69 -3.43 -13.48 8.08
C LYS A 69 -3.95 -13.30 9.51
N SER A 70 -5.23 -12.94 9.68
CA SER A 70 -5.82 -12.73 11.01
C SER A 70 -5.83 -14.01 11.86
N THR A 71 -6.04 -15.18 11.25
CA THR A 71 -5.93 -16.47 11.94
C THR A 71 -4.51 -16.74 12.43
N LEU A 72 -3.50 -16.40 11.62
CA LEU A 72 -2.09 -16.51 12.01
C LEU A 72 -1.79 -15.57 13.19
N LEU A 73 -2.27 -14.33 13.13
CA LEU A 73 -2.10 -13.35 14.20
C LEU A 73 -2.75 -13.83 15.50
N GLN A 74 -3.98 -14.32 15.46
CA GLN A 74 -4.69 -14.84 16.63
C GLN A 74 -3.96 -16.03 17.28
N ILE A 75 -3.28 -16.87 16.47
CA ILE A 75 -2.44 -17.95 17.00
C ILE A 75 -1.17 -17.40 17.65
N ILE A 76 -0.52 -16.42 17.03
CA ILE A 76 0.68 -15.75 17.58
C ILE A 76 0.37 -15.04 18.90
N THR A 77 -0.79 -14.40 19.01
CA THR A 77 -1.21 -13.70 20.23
C THR A 77 -1.84 -14.63 21.27
N GLY A 78 -1.98 -15.92 20.98
CA GLY A 78 -2.54 -16.91 21.90
C GLY A 78 -4.06 -16.84 22.09
N THR A 79 -4.79 -16.05 21.29
CA THR A 79 -6.26 -15.98 21.34
C THR A 79 -6.92 -17.16 20.62
N LEU A 80 -6.17 -17.85 19.76
CA LEU A 80 -6.62 -19.05 19.05
C LEU A 80 -5.59 -20.17 19.14
N ALA A 81 -6.00 -21.36 19.56
CA ALA A 81 -5.13 -22.53 19.54
C ALA A 81 -4.95 -23.09 18.11
N ALA A 82 -3.72 -23.46 17.74
CA ALA A 82 -3.43 -24.19 16.52
C ALA A 82 -4.01 -25.61 16.54
N SER A 83 -4.32 -26.18 15.37
CA SER A 83 -4.75 -27.59 15.27
C SER A 83 -3.55 -28.55 15.29
N SER A 84 -2.41 -28.12 14.78
CA SER A 84 -1.13 -28.83 14.82
C SER A 84 0.04 -27.84 14.68
N GLY A 85 1.26 -28.29 14.98
CA GLY A 85 2.47 -27.47 14.98
C GLY A 85 2.78 -26.89 16.36
N CYS A 86 3.88 -26.14 16.44
CA CYS A 86 4.34 -25.50 17.67
C CYS A 86 4.60 -24.01 17.42
N ILE A 87 4.27 -23.20 18.42
CA ILE A 87 4.56 -21.78 18.43
C ILE A 87 5.22 -21.41 19.76
N ASP A 88 6.33 -20.68 19.68
CA ASP A 88 7.04 -20.13 20.83
C ASP A 88 7.20 -18.61 20.63
N VAL A 89 6.78 -17.83 21.63
CA VAL A 89 6.89 -16.37 21.62
C VAL A 89 7.53 -15.92 22.92
N LYS A 90 8.64 -15.19 22.82
CA LYS A 90 9.42 -14.73 23.97
C LYS A 90 9.12 -13.27 24.28
N GLY A 91 8.65 -13.00 25.49
CA GLY A 91 8.34 -11.66 25.98
C GLY A 91 6.85 -11.33 25.93
N ARG A 92 6.51 -10.10 26.32
CA ARG A 92 5.11 -9.63 26.32
C ARG A 92 4.67 -9.24 24.91
N VAL A 93 3.57 -9.82 24.45
CA VAL A 93 2.95 -9.49 23.16
C VAL A 93 1.85 -8.46 23.40
N ALA A 94 1.97 -7.29 22.79
CA ALA A 94 0.85 -6.37 22.65
C ALA A 94 0.31 -6.46 21.23
N ALA A 95 -1.01 -6.55 21.11
CA ALA A 95 -1.67 -6.79 19.85
C ALA A 95 -2.73 -5.72 19.59
N LEU A 96 -2.58 -4.97 18.50
CA LEU A 96 -3.58 -4.06 17.95
C LEU A 96 -4.57 -4.83 17.06
N LEU A 97 -4.90 -6.08 17.43
CA LEU A 97 -5.90 -6.87 16.74
C LEU A 97 -7.27 -6.42 17.22
N GLU A 98 -8.17 -6.13 16.27
CA GLU A 98 -9.56 -5.80 16.60
C GLU A 98 -9.65 -4.67 17.63
N LEU A 99 -8.95 -3.55 17.35
CA LEU A 99 -8.86 -2.38 18.24
C LEU A 99 -10.22 -2.00 18.85
N GLY A 100 -10.29 -2.02 20.18
CA GLY A 100 -11.50 -1.73 20.95
C GLY A 100 -12.35 -2.95 21.33
N SER A 101 -12.05 -4.16 20.83
CA SER A 101 -12.77 -5.40 21.19
C SER A 101 -12.68 -5.75 22.68
N GLY A 102 -11.61 -5.32 23.34
CA GLY A 102 -11.42 -5.47 24.78
C GLY A 102 -12.11 -4.40 25.63
N PHE A 103 -12.81 -3.44 25.03
CA PHE A 103 -13.56 -2.43 25.77
C PHE A 103 -14.95 -2.93 26.14
N ASN A 104 -15.38 -2.58 27.35
CA ASN A 104 -16.76 -2.71 27.78
C ASN A 104 -17.53 -1.44 27.37
N PRO A 105 -18.55 -1.53 26.49
CA PRO A 105 -19.30 -0.36 26.02
C PRO A 105 -20.03 0.41 27.12
N GLU A 106 -20.34 -0.26 28.23
CA GLU A 106 -21.02 0.35 29.39
C GLU A 106 -20.07 1.10 30.31
N PHE A 107 -18.76 0.85 30.21
CA PHE A 107 -17.74 1.51 31.01
C PHE A 107 -17.31 2.83 30.38
N THR A 108 -16.90 3.77 31.22
CA THR A 108 -16.26 5.02 30.80
C THR A 108 -14.92 4.75 30.09
N GLY A 109 -14.42 5.74 29.33
CA GLY A 109 -13.08 5.65 28.76
C GLY A 109 -12.01 5.39 29.81
N ARG A 110 -12.09 6.08 30.96
CA ARG A 110 -11.21 5.87 32.11
C ARG A 110 -11.21 4.41 32.57
N GLU A 111 -12.38 3.85 32.87
CA GLU A 111 -12.50 2.45 33.30
C GLU A 111 -11.97 1.47 32.25
N ASN A 112 -12.19 1.76 30.98
CA ASN A 112 -11.67 0.96 29.87
C ASN A 112 -10.15 1.03 29.73
N VAL A 113 -9.51 2.17 30.07
CA VAL A 113 -8.05 2.27 30.14
C VAL A 113 -7.50 1.29 31.17
N TYR A 114 -8.04 1.28 32.39
CA TYR A 114 -7.59 0.35 33.44
C TYR A 114 -7.86 -1.11 33.08
N LEU A 115 -9.05 -1.41 32.54
CA LEU A 115 -9.40 -2.75 32.10
C LEU A 115 -8.42 -3.25 31.04
N ASN A 116 -8.21 -2.48 29.98
CA ASN A 116 -7.37 -2.89 28.86
C ASN A 116 -5.88 -2.95 29.23
N ALA A 117 -5.39 -1.99 30.02
CA ALA A 117 -4.03 -2.01 30.57
C ALA A 117 -3.77 -3.28 31.41
N SER A 118 -4.73 -3.68 32.24
CA SER A 118 -4.60 -4.91 33.04
C SER A 118 -4.57 -6.19 32.19
N ILE A 119 -5.38 -6.24 31.13
CA ILE A 119 -5.38 -7.35 30.15
C ILE A 119 -4.02 -7.44 29.45
N LEU A 120 -3.40 -6.30 29.16
CA LEU A 120 -2.09 -6.19 28.53
C LEU A 120 -0.92 -6.35 29.54
N GLY A 121 -1.22 -6.63 30.80
CA GLY A 121 -0.24 -6.99 31.82
C GLY A 121 0.43 -5.82 32.52
N LEU A 122 -0.21 -4.65 32.55
CA LEU A 122 0.17 -3.55 33.44
C LEU A 122 -0.47 -3.73 34.82
N THR A 123 0.30 -3.43 35.85
CA THR A 123 -0.21 -3.25 37.22
C THR A 123 -1.01 -1.96 37.33
N ARG A 124 -1.78 -1.82 38.41
CA ARG A 124 -2.57 -0.62 38.64
C ARG A 124 -1.65 0.59 38.84
N GLU A 125 -0.56 0.42 39.59
CA GLU A 125 0.42 1.47 39.86
C GLU A 125 1.12 1.94 38.57
N GLU A 126 1.49 1.01 37.68
CA GLU A 126 2.04 1.35 36.37
C GLU A 126 1.02 2.09 35.50
N THR A 127 -0.24 1.68 35.55
CA THR A 127 -1.33 2.33 34.81
C THR A 127 -1.54 3.76 35.32
N ASP A 128 -1.59 3.96 36.64
CA ASP A 128 -1.73 5.27 37.28
C ASP A 128 -0.61 6.22 36.83
N SER A 129 0.64 5.72 36.79
CA SER A 129 1.81 6.51 36.39
C SER A 129 1.83 6.96 34.92
N ARG A 130 1.08 6.26 34.06
CA ARG A 130 1.02 6.50 32.60
C ARG A 130 -0.34 7.04 32.15
N TYR A 131 -1.29 7.17 33.07
CA TYR A 131 -2.67 7.48 32.73
C TYR A 131 -2.79 8.82 31.98
N ASP A 132 -2.11 9.86 32.47
CA ASP A 132 -2.15 11.19 31.87
C ASP A 132 -1.54 11.19 30.45
N ASP A 133 -0.45 10.44 30.23
CA ASP A 133 0.17 10.28 28.92
C ASP A 133 -0.75 9.53 27.94
N ILE A 134 -1.46 8.50 28.41
CA ILE A 134 -2.45 7.75 27.62
C ILE A 134 -3.59 8.68 27.18
N VAL A 135 -4.15 9.47 28.11
CA VAL A 135 -5.25 10.39 27.81
C VAL A 135 -4.80 11.50 26.84
N ALA A 136 -3.61 12.06 27.07
CA ALA A 136 -3.01 13.08 26.19
C ALA A 136 -2.72 12.53 24.78
N PHE A 137 -2.30 11.27 24.68
CA PHE A 137 -2.07 10.62 23.38
C PHE A 137 -3.38 10.37 22.64
N ALA A 138 -4.41 9.86 23.35
CA ALA A 138 -5.72 9.56 22.78
C ALA A 138 -6.41 10.80 22.23
N ASP A 139 -6.23 11.96 22.88
CA ASP A 139 -6.72 13.25 22.39
C ASP A 139 -8.25 13.24 22.15
N ILE A 140 -8.98 12.72 23.16
CA ILE A 140 -10.45 12.60 23.16
C ILE A 140 -11.14 13.57 24.14
N GLY A 141 -10.38 14.41 24.85
CA GLY A 141 -10.91 15.42 25.77
C GLY A 141 -11.80 14.87 26.88
N ASP A 142 -12.86 15.61 27.21
CA ASP A 142 -13.80 15.30 28.31
C ASP A 142 -14.62 14.03 28.08
N PHE A 143 -14.57 13.44 26.88
CA PHE A 143 -15.23 12.17 26.60
C PHE A 143 -14.64 11.01 27.40
N ILE A 144 -13.43 11.15 27.97
CA ILE A 144 -12.78 10.11 28.78
C ILE A 144 -13.65 9.63 29.95
N ASP A 145 -14.48 10.50 30.51
CA ASP A 145 -15.38 10.18 31.62
C ASP A 145 -16.80 9.79 31.15
N GLN A 146 -17.02 9.66 29.84
CA GLN A 146 -18.27 9.16 29.25
C GLN A 146 -18.17 7.67 28.86
N PRO A 147 -19.29 6.93 28.88
CA PRO A 147 -19.34 5.53 28.44
C PRO A 147 -18.88 5.34 26.99
N VAL A 148 -18.08 4.31 26.72
CA VAL A 148 -17.49 4.05 25.39
C VAL A 148 -18.55 3.82 24.31
N LYS A 149 -19.76 3.36 24.65
CA LYS A 149 -20.87 3.26 23.69
C LYS A 149 -21.30 4.58 23.05
N SER A 150 -20.96 5.73 23.64
CA SER A 150 -21.22 7.05 23.03
C SER A 150 -20.09 7.51 22.10
N TYR A 151 -18.98 6.78 22.04
CA TYR A 151 -17.82 7.18 21.26
C TYR A 151 -18.04 6.96 19.77
N SER A 152 -17.46 7.84 18.96
CA SER A 152 -17.28 7.54 17.54
C SER A 152 -16.28 6.39 17.37
N SER A 153 -16.34 5.68 16.23
CA SER A 153 -15.37 4.63 15.90
C SER A 153 -13.91 5.13 15.97
N GLY A 154 -13.65 6.38 15.56
CA GLY A 154 -12.33 7.00 15.65
C GLY A 154 -11.86 7.21 17.10
N MET A 155 -12.74 7.62 18.01
CA MET A 155 -12.40 7.79 19.43
C MET A 155 -12.07 6.46 20.11
N VAL A 156 -12.80 5.39 19.78
CA VAL A 156 -12.53 4.04 20.25
C VAL A 156 -11.13 3.60 19.83
N VAL A 157 -10.81 3.74 18.53
CA VAL A 157 -9.50 3.37 17.98
C VAL A 157 -8.38 4.20 18.61
N ARG A 158 -8.60 5.50 18.80
CA ARG A 158 -7.63 6.40 19.45
C ARG A 158 -7.28 5.96 20.85
N LEU A 159 -8.29 5.71 21.69
CA LEU A 159 -8.08 5.28 23.06
C LEU A 159 -7.42 3.91 23.12
N ALA A 160 -7.88 2.95 22.30
CA ALA A 160 -7.30 1.61 22.24
C ALA A 160 -5.82 1.64 21.83
N PHE A 161 -5.48 2.44 20.81
CA PHE A 161 -4.09 2.61 20.41
C PHE A 161 -3.25 3.32 21.48
N ALA A 162 -3.80 4.34 22.14
CA ALA A 162 -3.11 5.08 23.19
C ALA A 162 -2.71 4.18 24.35
N VAL A 163 -3.60 3.27 24.79
CA VAL A 163 -3.28 2.29 25.84
C VAL A 163 -2.12 1.40 25.37
N VAL A 164 -2.22 0.79 24.19
CA VAL A 164 -1.17 -0.11 23.67
C VAL A 164 0.18 0.61 23.49
N ALA A 165 0.16 1.87 23.07
CA ALA A 165 1.38 2.67 22.89
C ALA A 165 2.15 2.93 24.20
N HIS A 166 1.48 2.80 25.35
CA HIS A 166 2.08 3.01 26.68
C HIS A 166 2.23 1.72 27.49
N VAL A 167 2.06 0.55 26.86
CA VAL A 167 2.34 -0.75 27.48
C VAL A 167 3.77 -1.20 27.17
N ASP A 168 4.42 -1.84 28.13
CA ASP A 168 5.77 -2.40 27.98
C ASP A 168 5.75 -3.73 27.19
N ALA A 169 5.58 -3.63 25.88
CA ALA A 169 5.59 -4.77 24.97
C ALA A 169 6.99 -5.07 24.42
N ASP A 170 7.33 -6.35 24.32
CA ASP A 170 8.52 -6.83 23.61
C ASP A 170 8.23 -7.10 22.14
N VAL A 171 6.99 -7.50 21.84
CA VAL A 171 6.48 -7.80 20.51
C VAL A 171 5.20 -7.01 20.28
N LEU A 172 5.16 -6.23 19.21
CA LEU A 172 3.96 -5.53 18.78
C LEU A 172 3.37 -6.18 17.54
N VAL A 173 2.12 -6.63 17.63
CA VAL A 173 1.35 -7.15 16.50
C VAL A 173 0.38 -6.08 16.04
N ILE A 174 0.42 -5.75 14.75
CA ILE A 174 -0.35 -4.65 14.17
C ILE A 174 -1.23 -5.23 13.07
N ASP A 175 -2.54 -5.07 13.22
CA ASP A 175 -3.50 -5.34 12.13
C ASP A 175 -3.79 -4.06 11.33
N GLU A 176 -4.46 -4.22 10.19
CA GLU A 176 -4.84 -3.22 9.19
C GLU A 176 -5.60 -1.98 9.73
N ALA A 177 -5.94 -1.99 11.02
CA ALA A 177 -6.71 -0.99 11.74
C ALA A 177 -6.01 0.38 11.93
N LEU A 178 -4.74 0.55 11.55
CA LEU A 178 -4.07 1.85 11.58
C LEU A 178 -4.69 2.89 10.62
N SER A 179 -5.48 2.44 9.66
CA SER A 179 -6.16 3.29 8.67
C SER A 179 -7.43 3.96 9.21
N VAL A 180 -7.86 3.62 10.44
CA VAL A 180 -9.10 4.13 11.04
C VAL A 180 -8.77 5.29 11.99
N GLY A 181 -8.52 6.47 11.42
CA GLY A 181 -8.21 7.69 12.16
C GLY A 181 -8.09 8.90 11.25
N ASP A 182 -7.94 10.10 11.83
CA ASP A 182 -7.60 11.28 11.05
C ASP A 182 -6.10 11.32 10.70
N ALA A 183 -5.73 12.19 9.76
CA ALA A 183 -4.36 12.29 9.27
C ALA A 183 -3.34 12.61 10.38
N PHE A 184 -3.73 13.47 11.34
CA PHE A 184 -2.88 13.86 12.47
C PHE A 184 -2.64 12.69 13.43
N PHE A 185 -3.68 11.93 13.79
CA PHE A 185 -3.52 10.77 14.65
C PHE A 185 -2.74 9.65 13.96
N THR A 186 -2.99 9.42 12.67
CA THR A 186 -2.22 8.47 11.85
C THR A 186 -0.72 8.80 11.89
N GLN A 187 -0.35 10.09 11.76
CA GLN A 187 1.05 10.53 11.91
C GLN A 187 1.61 10.27 13.32
N LYS A 188 0.83 10.52 14.39
CA LYS A 188 1.23 10.18 15.78
C LYS A 188 1.52 8.67 15.89
N CYS A 189 0.63 7.82 15.37
CA CYS A 189 0.80 6.36 15.35
C CYS A 189 2.06 5.94 14.59
N MET A 190 2.27 6.47 13.39
CA MET A 190 3.44 6.13 12.57
C MET A 190 4.76 6.53 13.25
N ARG A 191 4.79 7.66 13.95
CA ARG A 191 5.96 8.09 14.73
C ARG A 191 6.24 7.13 15.89
N PHE A 192 5.19 6.71 16.62
CA PHE A 192 5.31 5.70 17.66
C PHE A 192 5.85 4.38 17.09
N LEU A 193 5.28 3.89 15.99
CA LEU A 193 5.69 2.62 15.37
C LEU A 193 7.16 2.63 14.94
N ARG A 194 7.62 3.71 14.31
CA ARG A 194 9.04 3.85 13.92
C ARG A 194 9.97 3.81 15.13
N ARG A 195 9.60 4.46 16.24
CA ARG A 195 10.37 4.42 17.48
C ARG A 195 10.36 3.01 18.09
N PHE A 196 9.19 2.36 18.11
CA PHE A 196 9.04 1.01 18.64
C PHE A 196 9.89 0.00 17.86
N ILE A 197 9.82 0.02 16.52
CA ILE A 197 10.56 -0.89 15.64
C ILE A 197 12.09 -0.69 15.74
N ALA A 198 12.54 0.53 16.04
CA ALA A 198 13.97 0.78 16.24
C ALA A 198 14.54 0.06 17.48
N GLU A 199 13.70 -0.25 18.47
CA GLU A 199 14.11 -0.81 19.76
C GLU A 199 13.60 -2.26 19.99
N ARG A 200 12.51 -2.65 19.34
CA ARG A 200 11.71 -3.85 19.64
C ARG A 200 11.25 -4.58 18.37
N THR A 201 10.66 -5.76 18.53
CA THR A 201 10.20 -6.61 17.43
C THR A 201 8.74 -6.29 17.07
N ALA A 202 8.41 -6.25 15.79
CA ALA A 202 7.03 -6.01 15.34
C ALA A 202 6.59 -6.97 14.22
N LEU A 203 5.32 -7.35 14.24
CA LEU A 203 4.65 -8.07 13.17
C LEU A 203 3.58 -7.15 12.58
N PHE A 204 3.78 -6.74 11.33
CA PHE A 204 2.96 -5.73 10.68
C PHE A 204 2.09 -6.37 9.58
N VAL A 205 0.77 -6.34 9.74
CA VAL A 205 -0.16 -6.91 8.76
C VAL A 205 -0.87 -5.79 8.05
N SER A 206 -0.71 -5.73 6.72
CA SER A 206 -1.29 -4.68 5.91
C SER A 206 -1.43 -5.11 4.46
N HIS A 207 -2.40 -4.51 3.77
CA HIS A 207 -2.47 -4.50 2.31
C HIS A 207 -1.75 -3.28 1.71
N ASP A 208 -1.33 -2.31 2.53
CA ASP A 208 -0.58 -1.14 2.08
C ASP A 208 0.90 -1.51 1.85
N THR A 209 1.22 -1.74 0.58
CA THR A 209 2.58 -2.05 0.12
C THR A 209 3.59 -0.96 0.47
N ALA A 210 3.19 0.32 0.54
CA ALA A 210 4.10 1.42 0.87
C ALA A 210 4.48 1.40 2.36
N ALA A 211 3.50 1.17 3.25
CA ALA A 211 3.76 1.00 4.68
C ALA A 211 4.68 -0.20 4.92
N VAL A 212 4.40 -1.35 4.29
CA VAL A 212 5.25 -2.56 4.36
C VAL A 212 6.69 -2.27 3.91
N ASN A 213 6.86 -1.61 2.76
CA ASN A 213 8.18 -1.26 2.22
C ASN A 213 8.96 -0.26 3.10
N SER A 214 8.26 0.63 3.80
CA SER A 214 8.90 1.66 4.62
C SER A 214 9.22 1.23 6.05
N LEU A 215 8.45 0.29 6.63
CA LEU A 215 8.56 -0.11 8.04
C LEU A 215 9.23 -1.47 8.24
N CYS A 216 9.07 -2.40 7.30
CA CYS A 216 9.48 -3.79 7.51
C CYS A 216 10.90 -4.05 7.02
N ASN A 217 11.62 -4.94 7.70
CA ASN A 217 12.92 -5.45 7.25
C ASN A 217 12.76 -6.64 6.29
N ARG A 218 11.69 -7.42 6.49
CA ARG A 218 11.36 -8.63 5.73
C ARG A 218 9.85 -8.72 5.56
N ALA A 219 9.38 -9.38 4.51
CA ALA A 219 7.96 -9.60 4.29
C ALA A 219 7.64 -11.07 3.97
N ILE A 220 6.40 -11.47 4.27
CA ILE A 220 5.83 -12.79 4.05
C ILE A 220 4.54 -12.62 3.24
N LEU A 221 4.50 -13.20 2.05
CA LEU A 221 3.29 -13.29 1.24
C LEU A 221 2.53 -14.57 1.56
N MET A 222 1.31 -14.42 2.05
CA MET A 222 0.38 -15.51 2.32
C MET A 222 -0.64 -15.68 1.19
N GLU A 223 -0.88 -16.93 0.81
CA GLU A 223 -1.89 -17.30 -0.17
C GLU A 223 -2.56 -18.62 0.26
N HIS A 224 -3.90 -18.63 0.32
CA HIS A 224 -4.70 -19.80 0.69
C HIS A 224 -4.21 -20.56 1.94
N GLY A 225 -3.83 -19.83 2.99
CA GLY A 225 -3.36 -20.39 4.25
C GLY A 225 -1.95 -20.97 4.20
N ARG A 226 -1.14 -20.63 3.19
CA ARG A 226 0.27 -21.05 3.05
C ARG A 226 1.18 -19.84 2.83
N ILE A 227 2.46 -19.99 3.15
CA ILE A 227 3.49 -19.03 2.75
C ILE A 227 3.82 -19.29 1.27
N LYS A 228 3.56 -18.30 0.41
CA LYS A 228 3.92 -18.34 -1.02
C LYS A 228 5.35 -17.90 -1.24
N GLN A 229 5.75 -16.81 -0.57
CA GLN A 229 7.06 -16.19 -0.72
C GLN A 229 7.47 -15.48 0.57
N MET A 230 8.76 -15.49 0.87
CA MET A 230 9.38 -14.69 1.92
C MET A 230 10.65 -14.05 1.39
N GLY A 231 10.92 -12.80 1.75
CA GLY A 231 12.09 -12.10 1.26
C GLY A 231 12.07 -10.62 1.59
N SER A 232 12.78 -9.83 0.77
CA SER A 232 12.77 -8.37 0.92
C SER A 232 11.34 -7.83 0.75
N PRO A 233 10.95 -6.77 1.48
CA PRO A 233 9.64 -6.15 1.31
C PRO A 233 9.32 -5.79 -0.14
N LYS A 234 10.32 -5.28 -0.88
CA LYS A 234 10.17 -4.90 -2.28
C LYS A 234 9.80 -6.09 -3.16
N ASP A 235 10.56 -7.18 -3.10
CA ASP A 235 10.31 -8.36 -3.95
C ASP A 235 8.95 -9.01 -3.64
N VAL A 236 8.59 -9.06 -2.35
CA VAL A 236 7.33 -9.66 -1.90
C VAL A 236 6.13 -8.79 -2.28
N THR A 237 6.24 -7.47 -2.15
CA THR A 237 5.17 -6.54 -2.55
C THR A 237 4.98 -6.51 -4.06
N GLU A 238 6.06 -6.63 -4.85
CA GLU A 238 5.98 -6.77 -6.32
C GLU A 238 5.23 -8.05 -6.72
N THR A 239 5.54 -9.21 -6.12
CA THR A 239 4.79 -10.45 -6.39
C THR A 239 3.32 -10.32 -5.97
N TYR A 240 3.04 -9.72 -4.81
CA TYR A 240 1.66 -9.49 -4.35
C TYR A 240 0.86 -8.63 -5.33
N LEU A 241 1.43 -7.52 -5.80
CA LEU A 241 0.79 -6.64 -6.78
C LEU A 241 0.53 -7.39 -8.08
N LYS A 242 1.51 -8.17 -8.56
CA LYS A 242 1.36 -9.02 -9.74
C LYS A 242 0.18 -10.00 -9.60
N ASP A 243 0.08 -10.71 -8.48
CA ASP A 243 -1.01 -11.64 -8.21
C ASP A 243 -2.38 -10.94 -8.18
N MET A 244 -2.43 -9.74 -7.58
CA MET A 244 -3.65 -8.93 -7.57
C MET A 244 -4.10 -8.56 -8.98
N TYR A 245 -3.17 -8.10 -9.84
CA TYR A 245 -3.49 -7.76 -11.22
C TYR A 245 -3.94 -8.97 -12.04
N GLU A 246 -3.29 -10.13 -11.89
CA GLU A 246 -3.66 -11.37 -12.59
C GLU A 246 -5.04 -11.89 -12.15
N ALA A 247 -5.41 -11.74 -10.87
CA ALA A 247 -6.71 -12.18 -10.36
C ALA A 247 -7.89 -11.32 -10.84
N HIS A 248 -7.69 -10.01 -11.02
CA HIS A 248 -8.73 -9.11 -11.54
C HIS A 248 -9.01 -9.37 -13.04
N GLN A 249 -8.05 -9.93 -13.78
CA GLN A 249 -8.25 -10.33 -15.17
C GLN A 249 -9.12 -11.59 -15.34
N GLY A 250 -9.39 -12.33 -14.27
CA GLY A 250 -10.12 -13.61 -14.31
C GLY A 250 -11.57 -13.57 -13.82
N SER A 251 -12.08 -12.43 -13.36
CA SER A 251 -13.41 -12.36 -12.74
C SER A 251 -14.09 -11.00 -12.95
N SER A 252 -14.89 -10.85 -14.01
CA SER A 252 -16.29 -10.40 -13.94
C SER A 252 -16.88 -10.07 -15.31
N ALA A 253 -18.19 -10.29 -15.43
CA ALA A 253 -19.06 -10.02 -16.58
C ALA A 253 -19.53 -8.54 -16.60
N PRO A 254 -20.19 -8.07 -17.68
CA PRO A 254 -20.27 -6.65 -18.01
C PRO A 254 -21.26 -5.88 -17.15
N VAL A 255 -20.85 -4.70 -16.68
CA VAL A 255 -21.74 -3.70 -16.09
C VAL A 255 -22.09 -2.67 -17.17
N ALA A 256 -23.40 -2.48 -17.34
CA ALA A 256 -24.01 -1.66 -18.37
C ALA A 256 -23.64 -0.18 -18.29
N GLU A 257 -23.56 0.43 -19.47
CA GLU A 257 -23.33 1.84 -19.73
C GLU A 257 -24.41 2.73 -19.09
N ALA A 258 -23.97 3.74 -18.34
CA ALA A 258 -24.79 4.89 -18.00
C ALA A 258 -24.50 6.00 -19.03
N SER A 259 -25.53 6.33 -19.80
CA SER A 259 -25.62 7.48 -20.69
C SER A 259 -25.75 8.77 -19.88
N GLU A 260 -24.89 9.75 -20.11
CA GLU A 260 -25.17 11.13 -19.73
C GLU A 260 -25.04 12.06 -20.95
N THR A 261 -26.11 12.83 -21.11
CA THR A 261 -26.43 13.82 -22.12
C THR A 261 -25.55 15.05 -22.01
N ALA A 262 -25.09 15.55 -23.16
CA ALA A 262 -24.46 16.86 -23.30
C ALA A 262 -25.48 17.99 -23.06
N PRO A 263 -25.07 19.13 -22.47
CA PRO A 263 -25.74 20.40 -22.65
C PRO A 263 -25.10 21.20 -23.79
N GLU A 264 -25.96 21.90 -24.50
CA GLU A 264 -25.73 22.74 -25.67
C GLU A 264 -24.95 24.02 -25.36
N GLU A 265 -24.31 24.53 -26.42
CA GLU A 265 -23.66 25.84 -26.51
C GLU A 265 -24.69 26.97 -26.46
N GLU A 266 -24.41 28.04 -25.72
CA GLU A 266 -24.69 29.40 -26.18
C GLU A 266 -23.87 30.46 -25.43
N ASP A 267 -23.45 31.44 -26.22
CA ASP A 267 -22.97 32.80 -25.94
C ASP A 267 -21.50 33.06 -25.55
N ALA A 268 -20.81 33.53 -26.59
CA ALA A 268 -19.53 34.21 -26.62
C ALA A 268 -19.62 35.67 -26.13
N GLU A 269 -18.44 36.30 -26.11
CA GLU A 269 -18.22 37.75 -25.93
C GLU A 269 -18.06 38.23 -24.47
N ASP A 270 -16.99 37.78 -23.81
CA ASP A 270 -16.08 38.68 -23.09
C ASP A 270 -14.90 37.91 -22.46
N ARG A 271 -13.78 37.85 -23.19
CA ARG A 271 -12.40 37.93 -22.67
C ARG A 271 -11.41 37.66 -23.80
N GLU A 272 -11.12 38.73 -24.54
CA GLU A 272 -9.84 38.91 -25.20
C GLU A 272 -8.71 38.78 -24.19
N ARG A 273 -8.09 37.60 -24.19
CA ARG A 273 -6.64 37.36 -24.19
C ARG A 273 -6.48 35.86 -24.37
N ALA A 274 -6.26 35.45 -25.62
CA ALA A 274 -5.87 34.09 -25.95
C ALA A 274 -4.56 33.77 -25.21
N CYS A 275 -4.66 33.12 -24.05
CA CYS A 275 -3.53 32.44 -23.43
C CYS A 275 -3.26 31.18 -24.24
N THR A 276 -2.21 31.21 -25.06
CA THR A 276 -1.63 29.96 -25.57
C THR A 276 -1.08 29.15 -24.39
N PRO A 277 -0.97 27.81 -24.49
CA PRO A 277 -0.36 26.97 -23.45
C PRO A 277 1.05 27.40 -23.04
N GLU A 278 1.72 28.17 -23.90
CA GLU A 278 3.02 28.80 -23.70
C GLU A 278 3.02 29.87 -22.58
N ASN A 279 1.85 30.33 -22.12
CA ASN A 279 1.72 31.37 -21.09
C ASN A 279 1.49 30.83 -19.66
N PHE A 280 1.42 29.51 -19.46
CA PHE A 280 1.31 28.93 -18.11
C PHE A 280 2.70 28.73 -17.50
N ARG A 281 3.25 29.83 -16.96
CA ARG A 281 4.57 29.86 -16.32
C ARG A 281 4.43 30.20 -14.84
N ASP A 282 5.15 29.51 -13.96
CA ASP A 282 5.25 29.94 -12.56
C ASP A 282 5.86 31.35 -12.54
N MET A 283 5.21 32.31 -11.87
CA MET A 283 5.67 33.70 -11.85
C MET A 283 7.09 33.87 -11.24
N ARG A 284 7.56 32.87 -10.48
CA ARG A 284 8.89 32.85 -9.86
C ARG A 284 9.89 32.02 -10.65
N ALA A 285 9.53 31.44 -11.80
CA ALA A 285 10.37 30.48 -12.52
C ALA A 285 11.78 31.00 -12.82
N ASP A 286 11.94 32.26 -13.24
CA ASP A 286 13.26 32.87 -13.48
C ASP A 286 14.12 32.92 -12.20
N LEU A 287 13.51 33.31 -11.08
CA LEU A 287 14.18 33.38 -9.78
C LEU A 287 14.57 31.99 -9.29
N ILE A 288 13.65 31.02 -9.37
CA ILE A 288 13.88 29.63 -8.95
C ILE A 288 15.00 29.02 -9.79
N ASN A 289 14.95 29.17 -11.11
CA ASN A 289 15.95 28.61 -12.04
C ASN A 289 17.33 29.26 -11.93
N ALA A 290 17.40 30.51 -11.46
CA ALA A 290 18.66 31.21 -11.16
C ALA A 290 19.22 30.90 -9.76
N SER A 291 18.49 30.13 -8.94
CA SER A 291 18.85 29.79 -7.55
C SER A 291 19.24 28.33 -7.38
N ASN A 292 19.64 27.95 -6.17
CA ASN A 292 19.86 26.55 -5.77
C ASN A 292 18.56 25.75 -5.54
N LEU A 293 17.40 26.37 -5.75
CA LEU A 293 16.09 25.72 -5.65
C LEU A 293 15.60 25.16 -7.00
N ARG A 294 16.36 25.35 -8.09
CA ARG A 294 16.06 24.78 -9.39
C ARG A 294 15.92 23.27 -9.27
N ASN A 295 14.84 22.70 -9.79
CA ASN A 295 14.60 21.26 -9.67
C ASN A 295 15.35 20.47 -10.73
N ASP A 296 16.63 20.16 -10.47
CA ASP A 296 17.48 19.38 -11.36
C ASP A 296 17.18 17.89 -11.19
N ILE A 297 16.68 17.26 -12.26
CA ILE A 297 16.33 15.85 -12.28
C ILE A 297 17.26 15.13 -13.26
N GLN A 298 18.06 14.22 -12.74
CA GLN A 298 18.87 13.31 -13.54
C GLN A 298 18.00 12.17 -14.08
N VAL A 299 18.14 11.85 -15.36
CA VAL A 299 17.45 10.76 -16.05
C VAL A 299 18.48 9.69 -16.41
N PHE A 300 18.22 8.45 -15.99
CA PHE A 300 19.07 7.31 -16.31
C PHE A 300 18.59 6.61 -17.58
N ALA A 301 19.49 5.83 -18.21
CA ALA A 301 19.12 5.04 -19.38
C ALA A 301 18.12 3.93 -19.04
N PHE A 302 17.35 3.52 -20.04
CA PHE A 302 16.39 2.42 -19.93
C PHE A 302 17.05 1.14 -19.41
N ASN A 303 16.47 0.56 -18.37
CA ASN A 303 16.95 -0.68 -17.81
C ASN A 303 16.31 -1.89 -18.51
N GLU A 304 17.01 -2.47 -19.50
CA GLU A 304 16.53 -3.66 -20.20
C GLU A 304 16.30 -4.85 -19.28
N ARG A 305 17.10 -4.95 -18.20
CA ARG A 305 17.10 -6.06 -17.22
C ARG A 305 16.14 -5.83 -16.05
N SER A 306 15.28 -4.82 -16.13
CA SER A 306 14.26 -4.58 -15.12
C SER A 306 13.35 -5.80 -14.95
N ALA A 307 12.92 -6.08 -13.71
CA ALA A 307 11.93 -7.10 -13.42
C ALA A 307 10.67 -6.87 -14.27
N ASP A 308 10.23 -7.92 -14.95
CA ASP A 308 9.13 -7.84 -15.91
C ASP A 308 8.16 -9.01 -15.82
N PHE A 309 6.86 -8.73 -16.07
CA PHE A 309 5.82 -9.76 -16.08
C PHE A 309 4.76 -9.50 -17.15
N GLY A 310 3.98 -10.53 -17.50
CA GLY A 310 2.92 -10.47 -18.51
C GLY A 310 3.02 -11.63 -19.51
N LYS A 311 2.00 -11.77 -20.37
CA LYS A 311 1.89 -12.88 -21.34
C LYS A 311 2.89 -12.81 -22.51
N LYS A 312 3.75 -11.79 -22.57
CA LYS A 312 4.79 -11.55 -23.58
C LYS A 312 4.30 -11.55 -25.04
N GLY A 313 3.02 -11.23 -25.26
CA GLY A 313 2.47 -11.03 -26.61
C GLY A 313 3.03 -9.77 -27.29
N VAL A 314 3.38 -8.77 -26.50
CA VAL A 314 4.11 -7.56 -26.86
C VAL A 314 5.18 -7.38 -25.79
N THR A 315 6.35 -6.86 -26.15
CA THR A 315 7.44 -6.59 -25.21
C THR A 315 7.89 -5.14 -25.32
N ILE A 316 8.24 -4.55 -24.18
CA ILE A 316 8.79 -3.21 -24.09
C ILE A 316 10.28 -3.30 -24.39
N THR A 317 10.70 -2.66 -25.47
CA THR A 317 12.08 -2.72 -25.99
C THR A 317 12.90 -1.47 -25.64
N GLY A 318 12.26 -0.38 -25.24
CA GLY A 318 12.97 0.83 -24.84
C GLY A 318 12.04 1.91 -24.31
N ALA A 319 12.58 2.79 -23.48
CA ALA A 319 11.93 4.02 -23.06
C ALA A 319 12.96 5.15 -22.94
N ALA A 320 12.57 6.37 -23.30
CA ALA A 320 13.44 7.54 -23.17
C ALA A 320 12.60 8.80 -22.92
N LEU A 321 13.12 9.69 -22.08
CA LEU A 321 12.60 11.05 -21.95
C LEU A 321 13.29 11.94 -22.98
N LEU A 322 12.53 12.70 -23.75
CA LEU A 322 13.00 13.49 -24.88
C LEU A 322 12.79 14.98 -24.68
N ASP A 323 13.67 15.79 -25.27
CA ASP A 323 13.52 17.24 -25.39
C ASP A 323 12.50 17.62 -26.49
N GLY A 324 12.17 18.91 -26.61
CA GLY A 324 11.29 19.42 -27.66
C GLY A 324 11.80 19.22 -29.11
N ARG A 325 13.04 18.73 -29.29
CA ARG A 325 13.62 18.36 -30.59
C ARG A 325 13.69 16.83 -30.78
N GLY A 326 13.12 16.05 -29.86
CA GLY A 326 13.08 14.59 -29.90
C GLY A 326 14.40 13.91 -29.51
N ARG A 327 15.32 14.59 -28.82
CA ARG A 327 16.60 14.02 -28.37
C ARG A 327 16.51 13.51 -26.93
N PRO A 328 17.10 12.35 -26.60
CA PRO A 328 17.12 11.83 -25.24
C PRO A 328 17.77 12.78 -24.23
N LEU A 329 17.14 12.91 -23.07
CA LEU A 329 17.58 13.74 -21.95
C LEU A 329 18.30 12.88 -20.90
N TYR A 330 19.46 13.34 -20.44
CA TYR A 330 20.11 12.86 -19.21
C TYR A 330 19.79 13.72 -18.00
N TRP A 331 19.30 14.94 -18.24
CA TRP A 331 18.93 15.93 -17.25
C TRP A 331 17.71 16.69 -17.76
N VAL A 332 16.79 16.99 -16.86
CA VAL A 332 15.62 17.83 -17.11
C VAL A 332 15.39 18.73 -15.90
N VAL A 333 14.92 19.95 -16.13
CA VAL A 333 14.47 20.83 -15.06
C VAL A 333 12.96 20.65 -14.85
N GLY A 334 12.54 20.46 -13.60
CA GLY A 334 11.12 20.44 -13.25
C GLY A 334 10.42 21.71 -13.74
N GLY A 335 9.30 21.55 -14.44
CA GLY A 335 8.56 22.61 -15.12
C GLY A 335 8.85 22.74 -16.62
N GLU A 336 9.82 22.00 -17.18
CA GLU A 336 10.09 22.00 -18.62
C GLU A 336 9.20 21.01 -19.38
N PRO A 337 8.79 21.34 -20.62
CA PRO A 337 8.08 20.40 -21.47
C PRO A 337 8.99 19.26 -21.91
N VAL A 338 8.50 18.03 -21.76
CA VAL A 338 9.19 16.80 -22.13
C VAL A 338 8.26 15.83 -22.84
N SER A 339 8.85 14.87 -23.56
CA SER A 339 8.10 13.76 -24.13
C SER A 339 8.67 12.41 -23.69
N LEU A 340 7.86 11.57 -23.04
CA LEU A 340 8.21 10.18 -22.76
C LEU A 340 7.89 9.32 -24.00
N GLN A 341 8.92 8.76 -24.62
CA GLN A 341 8.79 7.82 -25.72
C GLN A 341 8.93 6.39 -25.19
N ILE A 342 7.93 5.54 -25.48
CA ILE A 342 7.93 4.11 -25.15
C ILE A 342 7.91 3.31 -26.46
N THR A 343 8.86 2.40 -26.62
CA THR A 343 8.99 1.56 -27.82
C THR A 343 8.66 0.10 -27.49
N VAL A 344 7.71 -0.47 -28.22
CA VAL A 344 7.25 -1.85 -28.02
C VAL A 344 7.42 -2.67 -29.30
N ARG A 345 7.60 -3.98 -29.16
CA ARG A 345 7.64 -4.95 -30.26
C ARG A 345 6.62 -6.06 -30.03
N ALA A 346 5.80 -6.33 -31.04
CA ALA A 346 4.79 -7.37 -31.00
C ALA A 346 5.35 -8.74 -31.40
N HIS A 347 5.04 -9.77 -30.61
CA HIS A 347 5.34 -11.18 -30.89
C HIS A 347 4.12 -11.97 -31.37
N LYS A 348 2.93 -11.41 -31.19
CA LYS A 348 1.66 -11.84 -31.77
C LYS A 348 0.91 -10.62 -32.34
N ASP A 349 -0.10 -10.87 -33.14
CA ASP A 349 -1.01 -9.80 -33.56
C ASP A 349 -1.80 -9.31 -32.33
N VAL A 350 -1.82 -7.99 -32.13
CA VAL A 350 -2.51 -7.33 -31.02
C VAL A 350 -3.37 -6.21 -31.56
N PHE A 351 -4.65 -6.23 -31.20
CA PHE A 351 -5.60 -5.20 -31.60
C PHE A 351 -5.70 -4.12 -30.53
N SER A 352 -5.45 -2.87 -30.91
CA SER A 352 -5.50 -1.70 -30.04
C SER A 352 -4.65 -1.84 -28.75
N PRO A 353 -3.31 -1.93 -28.87
CA PRO A 353 -2.45 -2.04 -27.70
C PRO A 353 -2.55 -0.79 -26.83
N ILE A 354 -2.77 -1.00 -25.53
CA ILE A 354 -2.75 0.04 -24.50
C ILE A 354 -1.32 0.11 -23.96
N ILE A 355 -0.59 1.16 -24.30
CA ILE A 355 0.73 1.45 -23.74
C ILE A 355 0.53 2.51 -22.67
N GLY A 356 1.10 2.32 -21.49
CA GLY A 356 0.96 3.25 -20.38
C GLY A 356 2.17 3.29 -19.48
N PHE A 357 2.16 4.24 -18.57
CA PHE A 357 3.21 4.41 -17.58
C PHE A 357 2.66 4.95 -16.26
N PHE A 358 3.41 4.71 -15.18
CA PHE A 358 3.26 5.39 -13.91
C PHE A 358 4.63 5.88 -13.44
N LEU A 359 4.72 7.14 -13.02
CA LEU A 359 5.85 7.63 -12.25
C LEU A 359 5.60 7.31 -10.77
N LYS A 360 6.56 6.66 -10.12
CA LYS A 360 6.51 6.37 -8.68
C LYS A 360 7.75 6.88 -7.95
N ASN A 361 7.62 7.15 -6.66
CA ASN A 361 8.75 7.49 -5.79
C ASN A 361 9.45 6.24 -5.24
N ARG A 362 10.54 6.43 -4.47
CA ARG A 362 11.28 5.35 -3.80
C ARG A 362 10.43 4.45 -2.87
N LEU A 363 9.30 4.95 -2.38
CA LEU A 363 8.38 4.22 -1.51
C LEU A 363 7.34 3.40 -2.30
N GLY A 364 7.37 3.48 -3.63
CA GLY A 364 6.41 2.81 -4.51
C GLY A 364 5.11 3.58 -4.71
N GLN A 365 4.96 4.77 -4.14
CA GLN A 365 3.73 5.57 -4.28
C GLN A 365 3.64 6.14 -5.70
N HIS A 366 2.48 5.99 -6.33
CA HIS A 366 2.21 6.55 -7.65
C HIS A 366 2.06 8.07 -7.56
N ILE A 367 2.85 8.78 -8.35
CA ILE A 367 2.83 10.24 -8.45
C ILE A 367 1.82 10.68 -9.51
N PHE A 368 1.98 10.15 -10.73
CA PHE A 368 1.04 10.30 -11.82
C PHE A 368 1.28 9.20 -12.86
N GLY A 369 0.37 9.04 -13.81
CA GLY A 369 0.51 8.11 -14.92
C GLY A 369 -0.61 8.28 -15.92
N ASP A 370 -0.40 7.77 -17.13
CA ASP A 370 -1.39 7.82 -18.20
C ASP A 370 -1.17 6.66 -19.19
N ASN A 371 -2.10 6.47 -20.13
CA ASN A 371 -2.06 5.43 -21.14
C ASN A 371 -2.71 5.85 -22.46
N THR A 372 -2.44 5.08 -23.52
CA THR A 372 -2.93 5.37 -24.87
C THR A 372 -4.41 5.04 -25.10
N PHE A 373 -5.13 4.44 -24.15
CA PHE A 373 -6.48 3.90 -24.41
C PHE A 373 -7.46 4.97 -24.88
N LEU A 374 -7.59 6.08 -24.13
CA LEU A 374 -8.56 7.14 -24.46
C LEU A 374 -8.19 7.85 -25.76
N ALA A 375 -6.91 8.12 -25.98
CA ALA A 375 -6.43 8.81 -27.17
C ALA A 375 -6.67 8.03 -28.47
N TYR A 376 -6.71 6.69 -28.42
CA TYR A 376 -6.88 5.82 -29.58
C TYR A 376 -8.20 5.04 -29.57
N ARG A 377 -9.15 5.37 -28.67
CA ARG A 377 -10.44 4.68 -28.54
C ARG A 377 -11.21 4.64 -29.87
N GLU A 378 -11.21 5.75 -30.60
CA GLU A 378 -11.92 5.89 -31.88
C GLU A 378 -11.05 5.57 -33.11
N LYS A 379 -9.75 5.36 -32.91
CA LYS A 379 -8.77 5.06 -33.98
C LYS A 379 -7.87 3.90 -33.56
N PRO A 380 -8.43 2.67 -33.42
CA PRO A 380 -7.69 1.52 -32.93
C PRO A 380 -6.54 1.17 -33.89
N VAL A 381 -5.39 0.85 -33.31
CA VAL A 381 -4.19 0.47 -34.06
C VAL A 381 -4.05 -1.05 -34.05
N LEU A 382 -3.92 -1.67 -35.22
CA LEU A 382 -3.55 -3.08 -35.31
C LEU A 382 -2.02 -3.21 -35.36
N LEU A 383 -1.44 -3.80 -34.33
CA LEU A 383 -0.01 -4.07 -34.26
C LEU A 383 0.25 -5.53 -34.64
N ARG A 384 0.81 -5.78 -35.82
CA ARG A 384 1.06 -7.15 -36.30
C ARG A 384 2.33 -7.73 -35.69
N ARG A 385 2.40 -9.07 -35.63
CA ARG A 385 3.58 -9.82 -35.21
C ARG A 385 4.84 -9.35 -35.97
N GLY A 386 5.90 -9.08 -35.22
CA GLY A 386 7.18 -8.59 -35.72
C GLY A 386 7.25 -7.07 -35.89
N GLN A 387 6.12 -6.35 -35.89
CA GLN A 387 6.11 -4.90 -35.97
C GLN A 387 6.51 -4.27 -34.63
N SER A 388 7.05 -3.05 -34.72
CA SER A 388 7.37 -2.22 -33.57
C SER A 388 6.53 -0.95 -33.61
N ALA A 389 6.06 -0.50 -32.46
CA ALA A 389 5.31 0.73 -32.29
C ALA A 389 5.99 1.64 -31.27
N ARG A 390 5.73 2.95 -31.41
CA ARG A 390 6.20 3.97 -30.47
C ARG A 390 4.99 4.75 -29.95
N ALA A 391 4.85 4.82 -28.63
CA ALA A 391 3.94 5.74 -27.97
C ALA A 391 4.72 6.95 -27.47
N LEU A 392 4.16 8.14 -27.66
CA LEU A 392 4.75 9.40 -27.24
C LEU A 392 3.77 10.12 -26.32
N PHE A 393 4.21 10.42 -25.09
CA PHE A 393 3.44 11.17 -24.11
C PHE A 393 4.13 12.49 -23.86
N SER A 394 3.51 13.60 -24.27
CA SER A 394 4.05 14.95 -24.06
C SER A 394 3.39 15.60 -22.87
N PHE A 395 4.20 16.05 -21.91
CA PHE A 395 3.72 16.67 -20.67
C PHE A 395 4.78 17.62 -20.11
N VAL A 396 4.40 18.46 -19.16
CA VAL A 396 5.33 19.29 -18.40
C VAL A 396 5.92 18.45 -17.28
N MET A 397 7.24 18.35 -17.21
CA MET A 397 7.91 17.58 -16.16
C MET A 397 7.50 18.14 -14.79
N PRO A 398 6.89 17.35 -13.90
CA PRO A 398 6.50 17.84 -12.58
C PRO A 398 7.72 18.28 -11.77
N ILE A 399 7.53 19.28 -10.91
CA ILE A 399 8.54 19.66 -9.92
C ILE A 399 8.54 18.58 -8.84
N LEU A 400 9.58 17.76 -8.77
CA LEU A 400 9.66 16.62 -7.85
C LEU A 400 10.34 17.02 -6.54
N GLU A 401 9.91 16.42 -5.44
CA GLU A 401 10.65 16.45 -4.18
C GLU A 401 12.05 15.81 -4.34
N THR A 402 12.95 16.06 -3.39
CA THR A 402 14.31 15.49 -3.47
C THR A 402 14.26 13.98 -3.22
N GLY A 403 14.81 13.19 -4.16
CA GLY A 403 14.84 11.74 -4.04
C GLY A 403 14.85 10.97 -5.35
N ASP A 404 14.72 9.66 -5.22
CA ASP A 404 14.72 8.72 -6.34
C ASP A 404 13.28 8.41 -6.79
N TYR A 405 13.09 8.38 -8.10
CA TYR A 405 11.83 8.08 -8.76
C TYR A 405 12.07 7.11 -9.91
N SER A 406 11.00 6.51 -10.40
CA SER A 406 11.10 5.64 -11.57
C SER A 406 9.81 5.57 -12.35
N PHE A 407 9.91 5.48 -13.67
CA PHE A 407 8.80 5.14 -14.53
C PHE A 407 8.65 3.61 -14.56
N SER A 408 7.47 3.12 -14.17
CA SER A 408 7.02 1.77 -14.49
C SER A 408 6.18 1.83 -15.75
N ILE A 409 6.46 0.94 -16.70
CA ILE A 409 5.88 1.00 -18.05
C ILE A 409 5.15 -0.30 -18.33
N ALA A 410 3.99 -0.19 -18.95
CA ALA A 410 3.06 -1.30 -19.16
C ALA A 410 2.56 -1.30 -20.62
N VAL A 411 2.40 -2.49 -21.17
CA VAL A 411 1.65 -2.72 -22.41
C VAL A 411 0.63 -3.84 -22.23
N ALA A 412 -0.61 -3.56 -22.58
CA ALA A 412 -1.74 -4.45 -22.45
C ALA A 412 -2.63 -4.44 -23.70
N GLU A 413 -3.54 -5.42 -23.80
CA GLU A 413 -4.54 -5.54 -24.87
C GLU A 413 -5.94 -5.64 -24.23
N GLY A 414 -6.90 -4.83 -24.68
CA GLY A 414 -8.27 -4.83 -24.17
C GLY A 414 -8.80 -3.43 -23.86
N THR A 415 -9.35 -3.26 -22.66
CA THR A 415 -9.93 -2.01 -22.14
C THR A 415 -9.22 -1.57 -20.86
N GLN A 416 -9.51 -0.36 -20.36
CA GLN A 416 -8.92 0.08 -19.08
C GLN A 416 -9.30 -0.80 -17.89
N VAL A 417 -10.50 -1.39 -17.90
CA VAL A 417 -11.00 -2.25 -16.81
C VAL A 417 -10.60 -3.71 -17.04
N GLU A 418 -10.74 -4.18 -18.28
CA GLU A 418 -10.47 -5.56 -18.68
C GLU A 418 -9.39 -5.60 -19.74
N HIS A 419 -8.16 -5.92 -19.34
CA HIS A 419 -7.06 -6.06 -20.28
C HIS A 419 -6.16 -7.24 -19.91
N ILE A 420 -5.53 -7.78 -20.94
CA ILE A 420 -4.48 -8.77 -20.81
C ILE A 420 -3.15 -8.04 -20.77
N GLN A 421 -2.45 -8.13 -19.63
CA GLN A 421 -1.10 -7.58 -19.52
C GLN A 421 -0.13 -8.39 -20.40
N HIS A 422 0.54 -7.74 -21.34
CA HIS A 422 1.55 -8.37 -22.20
C HIS A 422 2.96 -8.21 -21.65
N ASP A 423 3.32 -7.00 -21.26
CA ASP A 423 4.60 -6.75 -20.62
C ASP A 423 4.47 -5.58 -19.66
N TRP A 424 5.12 -5.69 -18.52
CA TRP A 424 5.17 -4.67 -17.50
C TRP A 424 6.60 -4.63 -17.00
N LYS A 425 7.26 -3.48 -17.08
CA LYS A 425 8.62 -3.27 -16.58
C LYS A 425 8.58 -2.34 -15.38
N HIS A 426 8.95 -2.85 -14.22
CA HIS A 426 9.16 -2.04 -13.02
C HIS A 426 10.45 -1.26 -13.15
N ASP A 427 10.49 -0.01 -12.70
CA ASP A 427 11.71 0.79 -12.66
C ASP A 427 12.43 0.91 -14.03
N ALA A 428 11.65 0.97 -15.12
CA ALA A 428 12.12 0.95 -16.50
C ALA A 428 13.01 2.15 -16.85
N LEU A 429 12.68 3.33 -16.31
CA LEU A 429 13.49 4.55 -16.44
C LEU A 429 13.61 5.19 -15.05
N VAL A 430 14.82 5.21 -14.49
CA VAL A 430 15.08 5.79 -13.16
C VAL A 430 15.33 7.28 -13.28
N LEU A 431 14.85 8.05 -12.32
CA LEU A 431 15.09 9.47 -12.18
C LEU A 431 15.66 9.76 -10.78
N LYS A 432 16.51 10.78 -10.68
CA LYS A 432 16.98 11.30 -9.39
C LYS A 432 16.80 12.81 -9.36
N SER A 433 15.89 13.27 -8.51
CA SER A 433 15.66 14.67 -8.21
C SER A 433 16.67 15.12 -7.14
N VAL A 434 17.54 16.06 -7.50
CA VAL A 434 18.70 16.47 -6.66
C VAL A 434 18.36 17.65 -5.74
N THR A 435 17.57 18.57 -6.24
CA THR A 435 17.19 19.84 -5.60
C THR A 435 15.72 20.09 -5.90
N THR A 436 15.01 20.87 -5.10
CA THR A 436 13.59 21.16 -5.35
C THR A 436 13.17 22.51 -4.79
N SER A 437 12.18 23.12 -5.42
CA SER A 437 11.44 24.28 -4.91
C SER A 437 10.09 23.90 -4.32
N CYS A 438 9.75 22.60 -4.31
CA CYS A 438 8.55 22.11 -3.64
C CYS A 438 8.73 22.27 -2.13
N HIS A 439 7.71 22.82 -1.46
CA HIS A 439 7.75 23.10 -0.01
C HIS A 439 6.81 22.18 0.77
N THR A 440 5.70 21.76 0.15
CA THR A 440 4.71 20.85 0.73
C THR A 440 4.03 20.04 -0.38
N GLY A 441 3.93 18.72 -0.21
CA GLY A 441 3.25 17.82 -1.15
C GLY A 441 4.19 16.79 -1.77
N MET A 442 3.67 15.99 -2.71
CA MET A 442 4.49 15.03 -3.46
C MET A 442 5.01 15.58 -4.79
N VAL A 443 4.38 16.64 -5.29
CA VAL A 443 4.69 17.34 -6.55
C VAL A 443 4.45 18.84 -6.37
N GLY A 444 5.34 19.67 -6.90
CA GLY A 444 5.14 21.10 -7.04
C GLY A 444 4.30 21.44 -8.27
N ILE A 445 3.24 22.22 -8.06
CA ILE A 445 2.41 22.78 -9.12
C ILE A 445 2.90 24.21 -9.42
N PRO A 446 3.14 24.58 -10.69
CA PRO A 446 3.48 25.95 -11.07
C PRO A 446 2.42 26.97 -10.63
N MET A 447 2.83 27.99 -9.87
CA MET A 447 1.92 29.03 -9.36
C MET A 447 1.77 30.17 -10.36
N GLN A 448 0.55 30.39 -10.87
CA GLN A 448 0.25 31.48 -11.80
C GLN A 448 0.25 32.85 -11.12
N CYS A 449 -0.24 32.93 -9.87
CA CYS A 449 -0.28 34.15 -9.07
C CYS A 449 -0.08 33.87 -7.59
N ILE A 450 0.78 34.66 -6.93
CA ILE A 450 0.90 34.73 -5.47
C ILE A 450 0.84 36.21 -5.10
N SER A 451 -0.14 36.59 -4.28
CA SER A 451 -0.26 37.95 -3.75
C SER A 451 -0.43 37.90 -2.24
N LEU A 452 0.20 38.84 -1.54
CA LEU A 452 0.07 39.03 -0.10
C LEU A 452 -0.19 40.51 0.14
N ASN A 453 -1.42 40.83 0.57
CA ASN A 453 -1.80 42.19 0.91
C ASN A 453 -1.79 42.32 2.42
N VAL A 454 -0.99 43.25 2.95
CA VAL A 454 -1.06 43.64 4.36
C VAL A 454 -2.22 44.61 4.50
N ILE A 455 -3.24 44.21 5.27
CA ILE A 455 -4.42 45.02 5.60
C ILE A 455 -4.20 45.68 6.96
#